data_AF-L9XRF3-F1
#
_entry.id   AF-L9XRF3-F1
#
_cell.length_a   1.000
_cell.length_b   1.000
_cell.length_c   1.000
_cell.angle_alpha   90.00
_cell.angle_beta   90.00
_cell.angle_gamma   90.00
#
_symmetry.space_group_name_H-M   'P 1'
#
loop_
_entity.id
_entity.type
_entity.pdbx_description
1 polymer ?
#
loop_
_entity_poly.entity_id
_entity_poly.type
_entity_poly.pdbx_seq_one_letter_code
_entity_poly.pdbx_strand_id
1 'polypeptide(L)' 'MTARLEATTERLDALEGRQRQLERTVAAVAREAGLSVGSPCTRCDRSHTLVKSGLVYCPECGYRRTL' A
#
# COMPACT_ATOMS: atom_id res chain seq x y z
N MET A 1 -19.73 -24.99 14.19
CA MET A 1 -18.85 -23.87 14.58
C MET A 1 -17.59 -23.82 13.70
N THR A 2 -17.06 -24.98 13.28
CA THR A 2 -15.93 -25.13 12.33
C THR A 2 -16.19 -24.55 10.94
N ALA A 3 -17.34 -24.83 10.32
CA ALA A 3 -17.67 -24.32 8.97
C ALA A 3 -17.65 -22.78 8.84
N ARG A 4 -18.04 -22.05 9.90
CA ARG A 4 -17.99 -20.58 9.92
C ARG A 4 -16.56 -20.06 10.01
N LEU A 5 -15.69 -20.77 10.74
CA LEU A 5 -14.28 -20.43 10.85
C LEU A 5 -13.59 -20.67 9.50
N GLU A 6 -13.80 -21.84 8.88
CA GLU A 6 -13.27 -22.18 7.55
C GLU A 6 -13.65 -21.14 6.49
N ALA A 7 -14.95 -20.81 6.38
CA ALA A 7 -15.43 -19.79 5.45
C ALA A 7 -14.84 -18.38 5.74
N THR A 8 -14.55 -18.07 7.01
CA THR A 8 -13.89 -16.81 7.37
C THR A 8 -12.43 -16.81 6.94
N THR A 9 -11.71 -17.90 7.15
CA THR A 9 -10.31 -18.06 6.74
C THR A 9 -10.17 -17.97 5.22
N GLU A 10 -11.00 -18.70 4.47
CA GLU A 10 -10.98 -18.64 3.00
C GLU A 10 -11.22 -17.21 2.48
N ARG A 11 -12.15 -16.47 3.11
CA ARG A 11 -12.40 -15.09 2.76
C ARG A 11 -11.22 -14.18 3.09
N LEU A 12 -10.54 -14.41 4.22
CA LEU A 12 -9.33 -13.67 4.57
C LEU A 12 -8.21 -13.93 3.56
N ASP A 13 -7.95 -15.20 3.22
CA ASP A 13 -6.94 -15.57 2.23
C ASP A 13 -7.21 -14.93 0.86
N ALA A 14 -8.48 -14.91 0.43
CA ALA A 14 -8.88 -14.26 -0.80
C ALA A 14 -8.67 -12.73 -0.76
N LEU A 15 -8.99 -12.09 0.36
CA LEU A 15 -8.79 -10.65 0.54
C LEU A 15 -7.30 -10.28 0.58
N GLU A 16 -6.49 -11.05 1.29
CA GLU A 16 -5.03 -10.85 1.32
C GLU A 16 -4.39 -11.09 -0.05
N GLY A 17 -4.85 -12.11 -0.77
CA GLY A 17 -4.42 -12.37 -2.15
C GLY A 17 -4.70 -11.18 -3.06
N ARG A 18 -5.91 -10.63 -2.98
CA ARG A 18 -6.29 -9.43 -3.74
C ARG A 18 -5.50 -8.20 -3.31
N GLN A 19 -5.23 -8.02 -2.02
CA GLN A 19 -4.41 -6.93 -1.52
C GLN A 19 -3.00 -7.00 -2.10
N ARG A 20 -2.34 -8.16 -2.04
CA ARG A 20 -1.00 -8.37 -2.61
C ARG A 20 -0.98 -8.10 -4.12
N GLN A 21 -2.04 -8.47 -4.84
CA GLN A 21 -2.15 -8.18 -6.27
C GLN A 21 -2.20 -6.67 -6.53
N LEU A 22 -3.04 -5.94 -5.79
CA LEU A 22 -3.14 -4.48 -5.90
C LEU A 22 -1.81 -3.79 -5.54
N GLU A 23 -1.15 -4.21 -4.46
CA GLU A 23 0.15 -3.67 -4.05
C GLU A 23 1.20 -3.84 -5.16
N ARG A 24 1.27 -5.01 -5.80
CA ARG A 24 2.18 -5.28 -6.93
C ARG A 24 1.85 -4.40 -8.14
N THR A 25 0.58 -4.29 -8.51
CA THR A 25 0.16 -3.44 -9.63
C THR A 25 0.47 -1.97 -9.36
N VAL A 26 0.19 -1.45 -8.17
CA VAL A 26 0.48 -0.07 -7.78
C VAL A 26 1.98 0.21 -7.80
N ALA A 27 2.80 -0.73 -7.30
CA ALA A 27 4.26 -0.60 -7.36
C ALA A 27 4.78 -0.56 -8.81
N ALA A 28 4.22 -1.38 -9.70
CA ALA A 28 4.56 -1.37 -11.13
C ALA A 28 4.19 -0.02 -11.78
N VAL A 29 2.97 0.47 -11.56
CA VAL A 29 2.50 1.77 -12.08
C VAL A 29 3.35 2.92 -11.54
N ALA A 30 3.70 2.90 -10.25
CA ALA A 30 4.58 3.92 -9.67
C ALA A 30 5.95 3.93 -10.35
N ARG A 31 6.54 2.76 -10.56
CA ARG A 31 7.83 2.62 -11.26
C ARG A 31 7.77 3.17 -12.68
N GLU A 32 6.70 2.88 -13.43
CA GLU A 32 6.48 3.45 -14.77
C GLU A 32 6.42 4.98 -14.75
N ALA A 33 5.90 5.57 -13.67
CA ALA A 33 5.87 7.02 -13.44
C ALA A 33 7.19 7.59 -12.86
N GLY A 34 8.24 6.79 -12.68
CA GLY A 34 9.50 7.21 -12.07
C GLY A 34 9.39 7.49 -10.56
N LEU A 35 8.46 6.81 -9.89
CA LEU A 35 8.19 6.88 -8.46
C LEU A 35 8.45 5.52 -7.80
N SER A 36 8.70 5.54 -6.50
CA SER A 36 8.60 4.33 -5.66
C SER A 36 7.54 4.53 -4.58
N VAL A 37 6.81 3.48 -4.23
CA VAL A 37 5.86 3.48 -3.11
C VAL A 37 6.64 3.13 -1.83
N GLY A 38 6.49 3.96 -0.80
CA GLY A 38 7.06 3.75 0.53
C GLY A 38 6.05 3.16 1.52
N SER A 39 6.32 3.33 2.81
CA SER A 39 5.44 2.87 3.89
C SER A 39 4.16 3.72 4.00
N PRO A 40 3.15 3.26 4.76
CA PRO A 40 2.04 4.09 5.22
C PRO A 40 2.54 5.43 5.81
N CYS A 41 1.79 6.49 5.57
CA CYS A 41 2.11 7.82 6.07
C CYS A 41 1.85 7.90 7.57
N THR A 42 2.91 8.01 8.37
CA THR A 42 2.87 8.12 9.84
C THR A 42 2.18 9.38 10.38
N ARG A 43 1.76 10.32 9.51
CA ARG A 43 1.07 11.56 9.92
C ARG A 43 -0.45 11.46 9.79
N CYS A 44 -0.96 10.74 8.80
CA CYS A 44 -2.40 10.69 8.55
C CYS A 44 -2.96 9.28 8.39
N ASP A 45 -2.12 8.26 8.21
CA ASP A 45 -2.50 6.86 7.99
C ASP A 45 -3.50 6.60 6.83
N ARG A 46 -3.75 7.63 6.00
CA ARG A 46 -4.73 7.59 4.89
C ARG A 46 -4.11 7.20 3.55
N SER A 47 -2.78 7.26 3.42
CA SER A 47 -2.10 6.87 2.18
C SER A 47 -0.70 6.31 2.46
N HIS A 48 -0.14 5.58 1.48
CA HIS A 48 1.28 5.31 1.44
C HIS A 48 2.06 6.55 0.99
N THR A 49 3.31 6.63 1.39
CA THR A 49 4.24 7.66 0.92
C THR A 49 4.75 7.32 -0.48
N LEU A 50 5.12 8.35 -1.24
CA LEU A 50 5.77 8.25 -2.54
C LEU A 50 7.19 8.80 -2.43
N VAL A 51 8.12 8.17 -3.14
CA VAL A 51 9.52 8.58 -3.21
C VAL A 51 9.85 8.98 -4.63
N LYS A 52 10.41 10.18 -4.79
CA LYS A 52 10.91 10.70 -6.07
C LYS A 52 12.17 11.51 -5.83
N SER A 53 13.27 11.19 -6.51
CA SER A 53 14.49 12.02 -6.49
C SER A 53 14.98 12.39 -5.09
N GLY A 54 15.00 11.42 -4.16
CA GLY A 54 15.42 11.65 -2.77
C GLY A 54 14.39 12.37 -1.88
N LEU A 55 13.19 12.67 -2.39
CA LEU A 55 12.09 13.24 -1.61
C LEU A 55 11.05 12.17 -1.31
N VAL A 56 10.74 11.97 -0.03
CA VAL A 56 9.57 11.23 0.44
C VAL A 56 8.43 12.20 0.66
N TYR A 57 7.24 11.90 0.15
CA TYR A 57 6.06 12.72 0.39
C TYR A 57 4.77 11.91 0.49
N CYS A 58 3.80 12.45 1.21
CA CYS A 58 2.44 11.91 1.29
C CYS A 58 1.53 12.68 0.33
N PRO A 59 0.88 12.00 -0.64
CA PRO A 59 -0.04 12.67 -1.56
C PRO A 59 -1.31 13.20 -0.87
N GLU A 60 -1.70 12.63 0.28
CA GLU A 60 -2.95 12.97 0.96
C GLU A 60 -2.81 14.16 1.93
N CYS A 61 -1.78 14.18 2.78
CA CYS A 61 -1.64 15.21 3.82
C CYS A 61 -0.51 16.21 3.56
N GLY A 62 0.22 16.05 2.45
CA GLY A 62 1.33 16.93 2.07
C GLY A 62 2.58 16.80 2.94
N TYR A 63 2.66 15.80 3.84
CA TYR A 63 3.91 15.47 4.54
C TYR A 63 5.05 15.30 3.54
N ARG A 64 6.22 15.86 3.83
CA ARG A 64 7.40 15.84 2.97
C ARG A 64 8.67 15.73 3.82
N ARG A 65 9.62 14.92 3.37
CA ARG A 65 10.95 14.78 3.98
C ARG A 65 11.98 14.43 2.91
N THR A 66 13.13 15.08 2.96
CA THR A 66 14.29 14.66 2.16
C THR A 66 14.95 13.43 2.80
N LEU A 67 15.45 12.52 1.97
CA LEU A 67 16.25 11.36 2.38
C LEU A 67 17.69 11.75 2.68
#